data_AF-A0AA96QJH5-F1
#
_entry.id   AF-A0AA96QJH5-F1
#
_cell.length_a   1.000
_cell.length_b   1.000
_cell.length_c   1.000
_cell.angle_alpha   90.00
_cell.angle_beta   90.00
_cell.angle_gamma   90.00
#
_symmetry.space_group_name_H-M   'P 1'
#
loop_
_entity.id
_entity.type
_entity.pdbx_description
1 polymer ?
#
loop_
_entity_poly.entity_id
_entity_poly.type
_entity_poly.pdbx_seq_one_letter_code
_entity_poly.pdbx_strand_id
1 'polypeptide(L)'
;MIVRHWKWGLVVALSLLVAGCAGTQAATQAGPGGSASSDMSMPGMTMAPGMTMPGMSSPAGDQPSASTVMVCGPQIQTALTTILGLATPPPTTTSWTDHLYTCTYQLPAGRLVLSVKESPDTASAQGYFDALRARLGSTIPLTGLAGLGQPGYETPTGTVVILKDNTTLQTDATGLSGTIGQHGQSPADLAYEVTSDILACWTAH
;
A
#
# COMPACT_ATOMS: atom_id res chain seq x y z
N MET A 1 35.58 22.82 -56.22
CA MET A 1 34.32 23.58 -56.12
C MET A 1 33.62 23.22 -54.81
N ILE A 2 33.43 24.25 -53.97
CA ILE A 2 32.40 24.44 -52.94
C ILE A 2 32.39 23.51 -51.71
N VAL A 3 32.86 24.12 -50.63
CA VAL A 3 32.68 23.83 -49.21
C VAL A 3 31.22 24.04 -48.80
N ARG A 4 30.66 23.20 -47.91
CA ARG A 4 29.66 23.68 -46.95
C ARG A 4 29.59 22.79 -45.71
N HIS A 5 30.35 23.19 -44.69
CA HIS A 5 30.14 22.78 -43.32
C HIS A 5 28.89 23.49 -42.78
N TRP A 6 27.96 22.75 -42.18
CA TRP A 6 26.94 23.31 -41.31
C TRP A 6 26.94 22.53 -39.99
N LYS A 7 27.66 23.06 -39.02
CA LYS A 7 27.47 22.76 -37.60
C LYS A 7 26.13 23.35 -37.19
N TRP A 8 25.26 22.65 -36.48
CA TRP A 8 24.45 23.21 -35.39
C TRP A 8 24.39 22.16 -34.28
N GLY A 9 24.89 22.55 -33.11
CA GLY A 9 24.75 21.78 -31.89
C GLY A 9 23.42 22.11 -31.21
N LEU A 10 22.92 21.16 -30.43
CA LEU A 10 22.08 21.47 -29.29
C LEU A 10 22.30 20.39 -28.23
N VAL A 11 22.89 20.83 -27.12
CA VAL A 11 23.02 20.10 -25.86
C VAL A 11 21.62 20.04 -25.25
N VAL A 12 21.09 18.85 -25.00
CA VAL A 12 19.92 18.67 -24.13
C VAL A 12 20.43 18.03 -22.83
N ALA A 13 20.56 18.88 -21.81
CA ALA A 13 20.75 18.45 -20.44
C ALA A 13 19.46 17.75 -19.97
N LEU A 14 19.58 16.47 -19.60
CA LEU A 14 18.48 15.69 -19.06
C LEU A 14 18.31 16.07 -17.58
N SER A 15 17.37 16.95 -17.29
CA SER A 15 16.98 17.32 -15.92
C SER A 15 16.28 16.12 -15.25
N LEU A 16 16.98 15.48 -14.33
CA LEU A 16 16.40 14.52 -13.37
C LEU A 16 15.47 15.28 -12.42
N LEU A 17 14.15 15.24 -12.68
CA LEU A 17 13.13 15.65 -11.73
C LEU A 17 12.73 14.43 -10.89
N VAL A 18 13.41 14.27 -9.76
CA VAL A 18 12.97 13.39 -8.68
C VAL A 18 11.73 14.02 -8.04
N ALA A 19 10.55 13.51 -8.35
CA ALA A 19 9.31 13.85 -7.66
C ALA A 19 9.31 13.19 -6.27
N GLY A 20 9.97 13.84 -5.31
CA GLY A 20 9.84 13.49 -3.90
C GLY A 20 8.54 14.06 -3.32
N CYS A 21 7.79 13.26 -2.57
CA CYS A 21 6.72 13.72 -1.70
C CYS A 21 7.27 14.75 -0.71
N ALA A 22 7.02 16.04 -0.95
CA ALA A 22 7.32 17.11 -0.01
C ALA A 22 6.04 17.50 0.73
N GLY A 23 5.92 17.01 1.97
CA GLY A 23 4.94 17.51 2.93
C GLY A 23 5.36 18.88 3.46
N THR A 24 4.45 19.85 3.42
CA THR A 24 4.65 21.21 3.92
C THR A 24 4.73 21.19 5.44
N GLN A 25 5.94 21.24 6.01
CA GLN A 25 6.14 21.48 7.45
C GLN A 25 6.34 22.98 7.68
N ALA A 26 5.34 23.62 8.27
CA ALA A 26 5.44 24.97 8.79
C ALA A 26 6.33 24.96 10.05
N ALA A 27 7.52 25.54 9.95
CA ALA A 27 8.41 25.77 11.08
C ALA A 27 7.99 27.05 11.83
N THR A 28 7.44 26.90 13.03
CA THR A 28 7.33 27.98 14.01
C THR A 28 8.57 28.00 14.90
N GLN A 29 9.36 29.07 14.79
CA GLN A 29 10.50 29.41 15.64
C GLN A 29 10.07 29.57 17.11
N ALA A 30 10.76 28.91 18.02
CA ALA A 30 10.79 29.23 19.46
C ALA A 30 12.23 29.57 19.86
N GLY A 31 12.41 30.72 20.52
CA GLY A 31 13.70 31.26 20.95
C GLY A 31 14.31 30.55 22.17
N PRO A 32 15.54 30.92 22.58
CA PRO A 32 16.29 30.22 23.62
C PRO A 32 16.14 30.86 25.00
N GLY A 33 16.26 30.04 26.06
CA GLY A 33 16.64 30.54 27.39
C GLY A 33 16.27 29.64 28.56
N GLY A 34 17.27 29.20 29.33
CA GLY A 34 17.15 28.99 30.77
C GLY A 34 17.36 27.56 31.30
N SER A 35 18.58 27.29 31.79
CA SER A 35 18.93 26.15 32.64
C SER A 35 18.39 26.31 34.08
N ALA A 36 17.93 25.23 34.72
CA ALA A 36 18.12 24.97 36.16
C ALA A 36 17.69 23.53 36.53
N SER A 37 18.58 22.83 37.24
CA SER A 37 18.38 21.51 37.87
C SER A 37 17.48 21.60 39.11
N SER A 38 16.67 20.57 39.40
CA SER A 38 16.26 20.20 40.77
C SER A 38 15.66 18.79 40.83
N ASP A 39 16.16 18.07 41.84
CA ASP A 39 15.72 16.86 42.56
C ASP A 39 14.52 15.98 42.15
N MET A 40 14.86 14.69 42.04
CA MET A 40 14.29 13.48 42.66
C MET A 40 12.86 13.49 43.26
N SER A 41 12.13 12.46 42.81
CA SER A 41 11.05 11.70 43.48
C SER A 41 9.66 12.32 43.59
N MET A 42 8.71 11.76 42.83
CA MET A 42 7.27 11.78 43.14
C MET A 42 6.68 10.36 42.98
N PRO A 43 5.70 9.97 43.83
CA PRO A 43 5.13 8.62 43.85
C PRO A 43 3.98 8.47 42.85
N GLY A 44 3.82 7.25 42.32
CA GLY A 44 2.56 6.68 41.82
C GLY A 44 1.63 7.59 41.00
N MET A 45 1.90 7.73 39.71
CA MET A 45 0.91 8.26 38.77
C MET A 45 -0.06 7.15 38.37
N THR A 46 -1.24 7.12 38.97
CA THR A 46 -2.42 6.51 38.35
C THR A 46 -2.76 7.25 37.07
N MET A 47 -2.65 6.57 35.94
CA MET A 47 -3.00 7.13 34.63
C MET A 47 -4.53 7.28 34.52
N ALA A 48 -4.98 8.43 34.00
CA ALA A 48 -6.37 8.61 33.59
C ALA A 48 -6.68 7.74 32.36
N PRO A 49 -7.88 7.14 32.24
CA PRO A 49 -8.27 6.41 31.03
C PRO A 49 -8.28 7.38 29.84
N GLY A 50 -7.53 7.06 28.78
CA GLY A 50 -7.65 7.76 27.49
C GLY A 50 -6.38 8.43 26.91
N MET A 51 -5.20 8.23 27.49
CA MET A 51 -3.95 8.64 26.79
C MET A 51 -3.45 7.51 25.88
N THR A 52 -3.43 7.77 24.57
CA THR A 52 -2.86 6.87 23.56
C THR A 52 -1.32 6.95 23.58
N MET A 53 -0.68 5.80 23.77
CA MET A 53 0.78 5.67 23.65
C MET A 53 1.17 5.62 22.16
N PRO A 54 2.25 6.31 21.73
CA PRO A 54 2.83 6.09 20.41
C PRO A 54 3.27 4.62 20.28
N GLY A 55 2.75 3.91 19.28
CA GLY A 55 3.08 2.50 19.01
C GLY A 55 2.04 1.48 19.50
N MET A 56 0.92 1.91 20.09
CA MET A 56 -0.23 1.02 20.30
C MET A 56 -1.08 1.01 19.03
N SER A 57 -1.18 -0.14 18.36
CA SER A 57 -2.12 -0.36 17.25
C SER A 57 -3.52 0.04 17.71
N SER A 58 -4.11 1.06 17.08
CA SER A 58 -5.51 1.42 17.37
C SER A 58 -6.40 0.22 17.05
N PRO A 59 -7.32 -0.15 17.95
CA PRO A 59 -8.31 -1.17 17.62
C PRO A 59 -9.09 -0.72 16.38
N ALA A 60 -9.40 -1.67 15.50
CA ALA A 60 -10.15 -1.41 14.30
C ALA A 60 -11.49 -0.74 14.68
N GLY A 61 -11.72 0.48 14.18
CA GLY A 61 -12.89 1.28 14.51
C GLY A 61 -14.11 0.90 13.67
N ASP A 62 -15.21 1.63 13.87
CA ASP A 62 -16.43 1.52 13.05
C ASP A 62 -16.22 1.96 11.58
N GLN A 63 -15.05 2.52 11.28
CA GLN A 63 -14.61 2.94 9.95
C GLN A 63 -13.21 2.37 9.67
N PRO A 64 -12.87 2.12 8.39
CA PRO A 64 -11.53 1.73 8.02
C PRO A 64 -10.55 2.85 8.37
N SER A 65 -9.34 2.48 8.75
CA SER A 65 -8.29 3.46 8.97
C SER A 65 -7.90 4.18 7.68
N ALA A 66 -7.25 5.35 7.82
CA ALA A 66 -6.75 6.09 6.67
C ALA A 66 -5.78 5.25 5.81
N SER A 67 -4.93 4.42 6.43
CA SER A 67 -3.97 3.58 5.70
C SER A 67 -4.70 2.53 4.84
N THR A 68 -5.75 1.92 5.39
CA THR A 68 -6.60 0.94 4.69
C THR A 68 -7.32 1.57 3.50
N VAL A 69 -7.82 2.79 3.65
CA VAL A 69 -8.49 3.51 2.54
C VAL A 69 -7.51 3.82 1.40
N MET A 70 -6.22 4.04 1.69
CA MET A 70 -5.22 4.33 0.64
C MET A 70 -5.02 3.16 -0.33
N VAL A 71 -5.22 1.91 0.11
CA VAL A 71 -5.10 0.72 -0.74
C VAL A 71 -6.06 0.76 -1.93
N CYS A 72 -7.20 1.44 -1.79
CA CYS A 72 -8.18 1.63 -2.86
C CYS A 72 -8.20 3.07 -3.40
N GLY A 73 -7.20 3.87 -3.02
CA GLY A 73 -7.14 5.29 -3.30
C GLY A 73 -6.89 5.64 -4.77
N PRO A 74 -6.90 6.94 -5.11
CA PRO A 74 -6.72 7.41 -6.49
C PRO A 74 -5.40 6.96 -7.14
N GLN A 75 -4.36 6.73 -6.34
CA GLN A 75 -3.05 6.28 -6.83
C GLN A 75 -3.15 4.87 -7.43
N ILE A 76 -3.83 3.94 -6.74
CA ILE A 76 -4.03 2.57 -7.23
C ILE A 76 -4.97 2.53 -8.43
N GLN A 77 -6.01 3.38 -8.45
CA GLN A 77 -6.84 3.56 -9.65
C GLN A 77 -6.03 4.04 -10.86
N THR A 78 -5.11 4.98 -10.64
CA THR A 78 -4.21 5.49 -11.70
C THR A 78 -3.26 4.40 -12.17
N ALA A 79 -2.64 3.66 -11.25
CA ALA A 79 -1.77 2.52 -11.58
C ALA A 79 -2.51 1.49 -12.43
N LEU A 80 -3.71 1.06 -12.02
CA LEU A 80 -4.54 0.14 -12.81
C LEU A 80 -4.88 0.69 -14.20
N THR A 81 -5.20 1.97 -14.31
CA THR A 81 -5.48 2.61 -15.60
C THR A 81 -4.26 2.53 -16.51
N THR A 82 -3.06 2.79 -15.97
CA THR A 82 -1.81 2.78 -16.71
C THR A 82 -1.37 1.37 -17.09
N ILE A 83 -1.28 0.44 -16.14
CA ILE A 83 -0.86 -0.96 -16.34
C ILE A 83 -1.73 -1.63 -17.42
N LEU A 84 -3.04 -1.40 -17.34
CA LEU A 84 -4.01 -2.02 -18.22
C LEU A 84 -4.25 -1.24 -19.51
N GLY A 85 -3.69 -0.04 -19.64
CA GLY A 85 -3.90 0.84 -20.78
C GLY A 85 -5.37 1.24 -20.98
N LEU A 86 -6.11 1.47 -19.89
CA LEU A 86 -7.52 1.86 -19.94
C LEU A 86 -7.67 3.32 -20.35
N ALA A 87 -8.74 3.64 -21.07
CA ALA A 87 -9.06 5.01 -21.46
C ALA A 87 -9.49 5.88 -20.27
N THR A 88 -10.08 5.27 -19.24
CA THR A 88 -10.58 5.93 -18.03
C THR A 88 -10.35 5.03 -16.81
N PRO A 89 -10.31 5.61 -15.59
CA PRO A 89 -10.26 4.83 -14.36
C PRO A 89 -11.39 3.80 -14.29
N PRO A 90 -11.10 2.57 -13.83
CA PRO A 90 -12.12 1.52 -13.76
C PRO A 90 -13.19 1.86 -12.71
N PRO A 91 -14.48 1.59 -13.00
CA PRO A 91 -15.53 1.72 -11.99
C PRO A 91 -15.20 0.89 -10.75
N THR A 92 -15.31 1.53 -9.59
CA THR A 92 -14.90 0.95 -8.31
C THR A 92 -16.06 1.01 -7.32
N THR A 93 -16.31 -0.09 -6.63
CA THR A 93 -17.25 -0.15 -5.48
C THR A 93 -16.46 -0.49 -4.22
N THR A 94 -16.91 -0.01 -3.06
CA THR A 94 -16.23 -0.27 -1.78
C THR A 94 -17.22 -0.73 -0.71
N SER A 95 -16.73 -1.51 0.25
CA SER A 95 -17.47 -1.93 1.44
C SER A 95 -16.56 -2.00 2.66
N TRP A 96 -17.17 -1.87 3.85
CA TRP A 96 -16.53 -2.07 5.13
C TRP A 96 -17.45 -2.92 6.01
N THR A 97 -17.01 -4.13 6.36
CA THR A 97 -17.79 -5.05 7.21
C THR A 97 -16.80 -5.95 7.95
N ASP A 98 -17.04 -6.19 9.24
CA ASP A 98 -16.17 -7.04 10.09
C ASP A 98 -14.68 -6.65 10.02
N HIS A 99 -14.42 -5.35 9.98
CA HIS A 99 -13.09 -4.76 9.79
C HIS A 99 -12.34 -5.26 8.54
N LEU A 100 -13.08 -5.63 7.50
CA LEU A 100 -12.57 -5.96 6.18
C LEU A 100 -13.00 -4.84 5.23
N TYR A 101 -12.04 -4.04 4.78
CA TYR A 101 -12.26 -3.07 3.72
C TYR A 101 -12.07 -3.78 2.39
N THR A 102 -13.04 -3.65 1.49
CA THR A 102 -12.96 -4.27 0.17
C THR A 102 -13.21 -3.21 -0.88
N CYS A 103 -12.40 -3.19 -1.94
CA CYS A 103 -12.73 -2.52 -3.18
C CYS A 103 -12.75 -3.49 -4.35
N THR A 104 -13.76 -3.38 -5.19
CA THR A 104 -13.92 -4.19 -6.41
C THR A 104 -13.84 -3.29 -7.62
N TYR A 105 -12.83 -3.53 -8.45
CA TYR A 105 -12.64 -2.89 -9.75
C TYR A 105 -13.31 -3.70 -10.85
N GLN A 106 -14.13 -3.02 -11.64
CA GLN A 106 -14.74 -3.60 -12.83
C GLN A 106 -13.83 -3.35 -14.03
N LEU A 107 -13.19 -4.41 -14.51
CA LEU A 107 -12.28 -4.37 -15.66
C LEU A 107 -12.93 -5.06 -16.87
N PRO A 108 -12.50 -4.74 -18.11
CA PRO A 108 -12.98 -5.45 -19.30
C PRO A 108 -12.76 -6.97 -19.24
N ALA A 109 -11.69 -7.41 -18.57
CA ALA A 109 -11.31 -8.82 -18.43
C ALA A 109 -12.00 -9.54 -17.24
N GLY A 110 -12.78 -8.82 -16.42
CA GLY A 110 -13.44 -9.36 -15.23
C GLY A 110 -13.29 -8.47 -14.00
N ARG A 111 -13.40 -9.06 -12.81
CA ARG A 111 -13.28 -8.33 -11.55
C ARG A 111 -11.91 -8.54 -10.90
N LEU A 112 -11.29 -7.43 -10.51
CA LEU A 112 -10.16 -7.41 -9.58
C LEU A 112 -10.67 -6.94 -8.21
N VAL A 113 -10.38 -7.70 -7.16
CA VAL A 113 -10.81 -7.39 -5.80
C VAL A 113 -9.58 -7.15 -4.93
N LEU A 114 -9.51 -6.00 -4.29
CA LEU A 114 -8.55 -5.76 -3.22
C LEU A 114 -9.28 -5.75 -1.89
N SER A 115 -8.66 -6.30 -0.86
CA SER A 115 -9.19 -6.21 0.49
C SER A 115 -8.08 -6.05 1.52
N VAL A 116 -8.39 -5.34 2.60
CA VAL A 116 -7.53 -5.14 3.75
C VAL A 116 -8.30 -5.52 5.00
N LYS A 117 -7.84 -6.57 5.68
CA LYS A 117 -8.35 -6.93 7.00
C LYS A 117 -7.56 -6.18 8.05
N GLU A 118 -8.24 -5.34 8.83
CA GLU A 118 -7.67 -4.81 10.07
C GLU A 118 -7.96 -5.79 11.20
N SER A 119 -6.91 -6.16 11.93
CA SER A 119 -7.00 -7.01 13.12
C SER A 119 -6.70 -6.19 14.37
N PRO A 120 -7.26 -6.56 15.54
CA PRO A 120 -7.08 -5.80 16.77
C PRO A 120 -5.63 -5.78 17.27
N ASP A 121 -4.82 -6.76 16.86
CA ASP A 121 -3.41 -6.89 17.23
C ASP A 121 -2.65 -7.76 16.22
N THR A 122 -1.32 -7.81 16.33
CA THR A 122 -0.45 -8.60 15.43
C THR A 122 -0.71 -10.11 15.50
N ALA A 123 -1.04 -10.67 16.67
CA ALA A 123 -1.31 -12.10 16.78
C ALA A 123 -2.62 -12.48 16.08
N SER A 124 -3.65 -11.64 16.21
CA SER A 124 -4.91 -11.76 15.48
C SER A 124 -4.69 -11.62 13.96
N ALA A 125 -3.83 -10.70 13.53
CA ALA A 125 -3.47 -10.54 12.12
C ALA A 125 -2.75 -11.78 11.57
N GLN A 126 -1.78 -12.33 12.31
CA GLN A 126 -1.10 -13.56 11.96
C GLN A 126 -2.10 -14.74 11.86
N GLY A 127 -3.01 -14.85 12.83
CA GLY A 127 -4.06 -15.87 12.83
C GLY A 127 -4.98 -15.77 11.61
N TYR A 128 -5.38 -14.54 11.23
CA TYR A 128 -6.17 -14.32 10.01
C TYR A 128 -5.37 -14.68 8.75
N PHE A 129 -4.12 -14.24 8.64
CA PHE A 129 -3.23 -14.53 7.53
C PHE A 129 -3.01 -16.04 7.32
N ASP A 130 -2.78 -16.79 8.40
CA ASP A 130 -2.61 -18.24 8.34
C ASP A 130 -3.93 -18.96 7.99
N ALA A 131 -5.05 -18.50 8.54
CA ALA A 131 -6.37 -19.04 8.22
C ALA A 131 -6.75 -18.79 6.75
N LEU A 132 -6.41 -17.63 6.20
CA LEU A 132 -6.62 -17.31 4.79
C LEU A 132 -5.76 -18.21 3.89
N ARG A 133 -4.49 -18.45 4.25
CA ARG A 133 -3.60 -19.36 3.52
C ARG A 133 -4.21 -20.76 3.43
N ALA A 134 -4.72 -21.27 4.55
CA ALA A 134 -5.35 -22.58 4.62
C ALA A 134 -6.61 -22.68 3.73
N ARG A 135 -7.39 -21.58 3.61
CA ARG A 135 -8.58 -21.54 2.74
C ARG A 135 -8.23 -21.51 1.26
N LEU A 136 -7.13 -20.83 0.90
CA LEU A 136 -6.66 -20.74 -0.49
C LEU A 136 -6.00 -22.03 -0.97
N GLY A 137 -5.60 -22.92 -0.05
CA GLY A 137 -5.06 -24.24 -0.38
C GLY A 137 -3.60 -24.16 -0.84
N SER A 138 -3.35 -24.43 -2.13
CA SER A 138 -1.99 -24.46 -2.67
C SER A 138 -1.43 -23.05 -2.85
N THR A 139 -0.55 -22.65 -1.93
CA THR A 139 0.11 -21.33 -1.95
C THR A 139 1.62 -21.43 -2.07
N ILE A 140 2.24 -20.47 -2.74
CA ILE A 140 3.70 -20.31 -2.85
C ILE A 140 4.11 -19.15 -1.93
N PRO A 141 5.06 -19.33 -1.00
CA PRO A 141 5.56 -18.23 -0.18
C PRO A 141 6.25 -17.16 -1.02
N LEU A 142 5.98 -15.89 -0.73
CA LEU A 142 6.75 -14.77 -1.25
C LEU A 142 8.00 -14.57 -0.38
N THR A 143 9.18 -14.56 -1.02
CA THR A 143 10.46 -14.47 -0.30
C THR A 143 11.28 -13.25 -0.73
N GLY A 144 11.97 -12.63 0.22
CA GLY A 144 12.89 -11.53 -0.05
C GLY A 144 12.20 -10.31 -0.66
N LEU A 145 12.74 -9.79 -1.76
CA LEU A 145 12.15 -8.66 -2.49
C LEU A 145 10.77 -8.99 -3.08
N ALA A 146 10.44 -10.27 -3.29
CA ALA A 146 9.12 -10.65 -3.80
C ALA A 146 7.99 -10.38 -2.80
N GLY A 147 8.30 -10.39 -1.49
CA GLY A 147 7.38 -9.95 -0.44
C GLY A 147 7.68 -8.54 0.06
N LEU A 148 8.64 -7.83 -0.55
CA LEU A 148 9.18 -6.55 -0.08
C LEU A 148 9.54 -6.55 1.42
N GLY A 149 10.10 -7.68 1.89
CA GLY A 149 10.46 -7.89 3.29
C GLY A 149 9.30 -8.25 4.22
N GLN A 150 8.08 -8.33 3.71
CA GLN A 150 6.89 -8.74 4.47
C GLN A 150 6.57 -10.22 4.26
N PRO A 151 6.00 -10.91 5.28
CA PRO A 151 5.42 -12.22 5.09
C PRO A 151 4.31 -12.16 4.04
N GLY A 152 4.38 -13.04 3.05
CA GLY A 152 3.38 -13.12 1.99
C GLY A 152 3.33 -14.48 1.32
N TYR A 153 2.26 -14.69 0.57
CA TYR A 153 2.11 -15.86 -0.28
C TYR A 153 1.20 -15.54 -1.47
N GLU A 154 1.31 -16.35 -2.51
CA GLU A 154 0.51 -16.23 -3.72
C GLU A 154 -0.11 -17.57 -4.13
N THR A 155 -1.15 -17.51 -4.95
CA THR A 155 -1.74 -18.67 -5.62
C THR A 155 -1.45 -18.61 -7.12
N PRO A 156 -1.27 -19.75 -7.80
CA PRO A 156 -1.11 -19.78 -9.26
C PRO A 156 -2.31 -19.20 -10.03
N THR A 157 -3.48 -19.11 -9.37
CA THR A 157 -4.72 -18.60 -9.94
C THR A 157 -4.88 -17.08 -9.83
N GLY A 158 -3.93 -16.40 -9.19
CA GLY A 158 -3.90 -14.93 -9.13
C GLY A 158 -4.46 -14.33 -7.84
N THR A 159 -4.13 -14.92 -6.70
CA THR A 159 -4.28 -14.26 -5.40
C THR A 159 -2.91 -13.97 -4.83
N VAL A 160 -2.70 -12.77 -4.31
CA VAL A 160 -1.50 -12.41 -3.54
C VAL A 160 -1.94 -11.89 -2.18
N VAL A 161 -1.28 -12.34 -1.10
CA VAL A 161 -1.58 -11.93 0.27
C VAL A 161 -0.31 -11.48 0.97
N ILE A 162 -0.39 -10.34 1.66
CA ILE A 162 0.71 -9.75 2.43
C ILE A 162 0.22 -9.45 3.85
N LEU A 163 1.00 -9.87 4.84
CA LEU A 163 0.83 -9.47 6.23
C LEU A 163 1.75 -8.29 6.52
N LYS A 164 1.18 -7.18 6.96
CA LYS A 164 1.93 -5.98 7.36
C LYS A 164 1.31 -5.39 8.61
N ASP A 165 2.13 -5.16 9.63
CA ASP A 165 1.68 -4.64 10.93
C ASP A 165 0.56 -5.53 11.53
N ASN A 166 -0.59 -4.95 11.86
CA ASN A 166 -1.79 -5.67 12.31
C ASN A 166 -2.83 -5.86 11.18
N THR A 167 -2.38 -5.85 9.91
CA THR A 167 -3.28 -5.87 8.74
C THR A 167 -2.89 -6.93 7.72
N THR A 168 -3.88 -7.48 7.02
CA THR A 168 -3.68 -8.42 5.92
C THR A 168 -4.26 -7.86 4.64
N LEU A 169 -3.39 -7.57 3.67
CA LEU A 169 -3.75 -7.20 2.31
C LEU A 169 -3.97 -8.47 1.48
N GLN A 170 -5.06 -8.55 0.75
CA GLN A 170 -5.31 -9.55 -0.27
C GLN A 170 -5.65 -8.86 -1.59
N THR A 171 -4.88 -9.18 -2.63
CA THR A 171 -5.16 -8.87 -4.02
C THR A 171 -5.69 -10.13 -4.70
N ASP A 172 -6.93 -10.11 -5.16
CA ASP A 172 -7.60 -11.24 -5.80
C ASP A 172 -8.00 -10.92 -7.25
N ALA A 173 -7.23 -11.48 -8.17
CA ALA A 173 -7.43 -11.41 -9.61
C ALA A 173 -8.06 -12.69 -10.19
N THR A 174 -8.50 -13.64 -9.36
CA THR A 174 -9.09 -14.92 -9.83
C THR A 174 -10.38 -14.73 -10.62
N GLY A 175 -11.05 -13.56 -10.45
CA GLY A 175 -12.21 -13.14 -11.24
C GLY A 175 -11.87 -12.57 -12.62
N LEU A 176 -10.58 -12.52 -13.00
CA LEU A 176 -10.11 -12.12 -14.32
C LEU A 176 -9.90 -13.33 -15.22
N SER A 177 -10.09 -13.14 -16.51
CA SER A 177 -9.92 -14.20 -17.52
C SER A 177 -9.15 -13.71 -18.73
N GLY A 178 -8.46 -14.65 -19.39
CA GLY A 178 -7.64 -14.37 -20.56
C GLY A 178 -6.37 -13.58 -20.24
N THR A 179 -5.82 -12.96 -21.28
CA THR A 179 -4.66 -12.06 -21.19
C THR A 179 -5.13 -10.64 -20.88
N ILE A 180 -4.50 -10.00 -19.90
CA ILE A 180 -4.92 -8.72 -19.35
C ILE A 180 -3.97 -7.60 -19.80
N GLY A 181 -4.53 -6.43 -20.13
CA GLY A 181 -3.77 -5.27 -20.56
C GLY A 181 -3.12 -5.43 -21.94
N GLN A 182 -2.40 -4.40 -22.39
CA GLN A 182 -1.80 -4.37 -23.72
C GLN A 182 -0.63 -5.35 -23.91
N HIS A 183 0.03 -5.71 -22.80
CA HIS A 183 1.17 -6.63 -22.80
C HIS A 183 0.77 -8.09 -22.58
N GLY A 184 -0.52 -8.37 -22.43
CA GLY A 184 -1.06 -9.71 -22.30
C GLY A 184 -0.61 -10.45 -21.04
N GLN A 185 -0.70 -9.77 -19.89
CA GLN A 185 -0.31 -10.31 -18.59
C GLN A 185 -1.29 -11.39 -18.09
N SER A 186 -0.81 -12.32 -17.27
CA SER A 186 -1.70 -13.25 -16.57
C SER A 186 -2.38 -12.57 -15.37
N PRO A 187 -3.50 -13.12 -14.85
CA PRO A 187 -4.11 -12.63 -13.61
C PRO A 187 -3.14 -12.66 -12.42
N ALA A 188 -2.24 -13.64 -12.36
CA ALA A 188 -1.25 -13.76 -11.30
C ALA A 188 -0.19 -12.65 -11.39
N ASP A 189 0.31 -12.35 -12.59
CA ASP A 189 1.27 -11.26 -12.78
C ASP A 189 0.65 -9.91 -12.39
N LEU A 190 -0.60 -9.67 -12.79
CA LEU A 190 -1.31 -8.44 -12.41
C LEU A 190 -1.51 -8.36 -10.89
N ALA A 191 -1.88 -9.46 -10.23
CA ALA A 191 -2.07 -9.46 -8.77
C ALA A 191 -0.77 -9.12 -8.03
N TYR A 192 0.37 -9.63 -8.53
CA TYR A 192 1.68 -9.34 -7.98
C TYR A 192 2.10 -7.87 -8.23
N GLU A 193 1.91 -7.37 -9.45
CA GLU A 193 2.22 -5.98 -9.83
C GLU A 193 1.42 -4.98 -8.99
N VAL A 194 0.10 -5.17 -8.91
CA VAL A 194 -0.79 -4.31 -8.12
C VAL A 194 -0.45 -4.36 -6.62
N THR A 195 -0.11 -5.54 -6.10
CA THR A 195 0.33 -5.66 -4.69
C THR A 195 1.61 -4.89 -4.44
N SER A 196 2.55 -4.93 -5.38
CA SER A 196 3.81 -4.18 -5.29
C SER A 196 3.57 -2.66 -5.29
N ASP A 197 2.68 -2.18 -6.15
CA ASP A 197 2.29 -0.76 -6.19
C ASP A 197 1.61 -0.31 -4.90
N ILE A 198 0.75 -1.15 -4.32
CA ILE A 198 0.13 -0.87 -3.02
C ILE A 198 1.20 -0.75 -1.95
N LEU A 199 2.13 -1.70 -1.87
CA LEU A 199 3.18 -1.70 -0.86
C LEU A 199 4.12 -0.50 -0.99
N ALA A 200 4.35 0.02 -2.20
CA ALA A 200 5.14 1.23 -2.42
C ALA A 200 4.48 2.50 -1.82
N CYS A 201 3.14 2.54 -1.77
CA CYS A 201 2.37 3.69 -1.31
C CYS A 201 1.79 3.52 0.11
N TRP A 202 1.76 2.29 0.63
CA TRP A 202 1.07 1.98 1.88
C TRP A 202 1.92 2.36 3.10
N THR A 203 1.59 3.51 3.70
CA THR A 203 2.22 3.93 4.95
C THR A 203 1.77 3.06 6.11
N ALA A 204 2.70 2.68 6.99
CA ALA A 204 2.40 1.98 8.24
C ALA A 204 1.53 2.81 9.19
N HIS A 205 0.90 2.09 10.12
CA HIS A 205 0.21 2.67 11.27
C HIS A 205 1.19 3.14 12.34
#